data_AF-A0A1B3NRK9-F1
#
_entry.id   AF-A0A1B3NRK9-F1
#
_cell.length_a   1.000
_cell.length_b   1.000
_cell.length_c   1.000
_cell.angle_alpha   90.00
_cell.angle_beta   90.00
_cell.angle_gamma   90.00
#
_symmetry.space_group_name_H-M   'P 1'
#
loop_
_entity.id
_entity.type
_entity.pdbx_description
1 polymer ?
#
loop_
_entity_poly.entity_id
_entity_poly.type
_entity_poly.pdbx_seq_one_letter_code
_entity_poly.pdbx_strand_id
1 'polypeptide(L)'
;MGRFNSNGNPFLIEHPEGGFTYFRNVPPRLKSVLSGEVKLPWNGARRSIGGRGTIKIALGTRDLQLARKRWLDVHPQVEGHVEAATLRTMQTARPIAVRAVSG
;
A
#
# COMPACT_ATOMS: atom_id res chain seq x y z
N MET A 1 -8.34 -7.60 -12.03
CA MET A 1 -9.09 -6.45 -11.47
C MET A 1 -9.16 -6.62 -9.96
N GLY A 2 -8.89 -5.58 -9.17
CA GLY A 2 -8.90 -5.68 -7.70
C GLY A 2 -10.32 -5.90 -7.18
N ARG A 3 -10.51 -6.86 -6.27
CA ARG A 3 -11.79 -7.08 -5.57
C ARG A 3 -12.18 -5.78 -4.87
N PHE A 4 -13.19 -5.09 -5.39
CA PHE A 4 -13.99 -4.17 -4.60
C PHE A 4 -14.74 -5.02 -3.58
N ASN A 5 -14.55 -4.73 -2.30
CA ASN A 5 -15.38 -5.35 -1.27
C ASN A 5 -16.74 -4.64 -1.27
N SER A 6 -17.81 -5.41 -1.22
CA SER A 6 -19.20 -4.94 -1.33
C SER A 6 -19.70 -4.09 -0.14
N ASN A 7 -18.80 -3.61 0.73
CA ASN A 7 -19.12 -2.95 2.01
C ASN A 7 -18.69 -1.47 2.09
N GLY A 8 -18.41 -0.82 0.96
CA GLY A 8 -18.17 0.63 0.89
C GLY A 8 -16.83 1.14 1.43
N ASN A 9 -16.00 0.29 2.05
CA ASN A 9 -14.67 0.65 2.56
C ASN A 9 -13.55 -0.03 1.75
N PRO A 10 -12.90 0.66 0.79
CA PRO A 10 -11.88 0.04 -0.04
C PRO A 10 -10.76 -0.54 0.83
N PHE A 11 -10.21 -1.69 0.44
CA PHE A 11 -9.05 -2.32 1.10
C PHE A 11 -9.28 -2.88 2.51
N LEU A 12 -10.50 -2.85 3.06
CA LEU A 12 -10.80 -3.45 4.36
C LEU A 12 -11.37 -4.87 4.20
N ILE A 13 -10.65 -5.88 4.66
CA ILE A 13 -11.11 -7.27 4.65
C ILE A 13 -11.51 -7.68 6.06
N GLU A 14 -12.72 -8.21 6.19
CA GLU A 14 -13.20 -8.93 7.37
C GLU A 14 -12.94 -10.42 7.19
N HIS A 15 -12.47 -11.09 8.24
CA HIS A 15 -12.17 -12.52 8.21
C HIS A 15 -13.24 -13.36 8.91
N PRO A 16 -13.52 -14.59 8.44
CA PRO A 16 -14.50 -15.48 9.07
C PRO A 16 -14.21 -15.80 10.54
N GLU A 17 -12.94 -15.92 10.92
CA GLU A 17 -12.46 -16.12 12.30
C GLU A 17 -12.57 -14.88 13.19
N GLY A 18 -13.07 -13.79 12.62
CA GLY A 18 -13.20 -12.49 13.25
C GLY A 18 -11.95 -11.62 13.07
N GLY A 19 -12.18 -10.32 12.98
CA GLY A 19 -11.13 -9.33 12.87
C GLY A 19 -10.93 -8.79 11.47
N PHE A 20 -10.17 -7.69 11.41
CA PHE A 20 -10.05 -6.90 10.19
C PHE A 20 -8.60 -6.76 9.73
N THR A 21 -8.40 -6.74 8.42
CA THR A 21 -7.10 -6.55 7.77
C THR A 21 -7.20 -5.51 6.68
N TYR A 22 -6.27 -4.57 6.68
CA TYR A 22 -6.01 -3.73 5.52
C TYR A 22 -5.30 -4.56 4.45
N PHE A 23 -5.84 -4.56 3.23
CA PHE A 23 -5.35 -5.31 2.09
C PHE A 23 -5.24 -4.43 0.85
N ARG A 24 -4.03 -4.29 0.31
CA ARG A 24 -3.77 -3.59 -0.95
C ARG A 24 -2.94 -4.41 -1.90
N ASN A 25 -3.44 -4.60 -3.12
CA ASN A 25 -2.66 -5.14 -4.23
C ASN A 25 -1.63 -4.12 -4.72
N VAL A 26 -0.39 -4.57 -4.90
CA VAL A 26 0.71 -3.78 -5.45
C VAL A 26 0.88 -4.14 -6.93
N PRO A 27 0.82 -3.17 -7.85
CA PRO A 27 1.11 -3.42 -9.27
C PRO A 27 2.47 -4.11 -9.44
N PRO A 28 2.61 -5.12 -10.34
CA PRO A 28 3.86 -5.86 -10.52
C PRO A 28 5.09 -4.97 -10.71
N ARG A 29 4.96 -3.90 -11.50
CA ARG A 29 6.00 -2.90 -11.76
C ARG A 29 6.52 -2.19 -10.51
N LEU A 30 5.72 -2.13 -9.44
CA LEU A 30 6.08 -1.44 -8.21
C LEU A 30 6.68 -2.40 -7.16
N LYS A 31 6.58 -3.73 -7.33
CA LYS A 31 6.99 -4.69 -6.31
C LYS A 31 8.45 -4.54 -5.87
N SER A 32 9.35 -4.24 -6.82
CA SER A 32 10.79 -4.10 -6.60
C SER A 32 11.20 -2.73 -6.07
N VAL A 33 10.39 -1.69 -6.30
CA VAL A 33 10.72 -0.29 -5.96
C VAL A 33 9.91 0.23 -4.77
N LEU A 34 8.81 -0.43 -4.44
CA LEU A 34 8.03 -0.12 -3.26
C LEU A 34 8.81 -0.57 -2.02
N SER A 35 9.11 0.39 -1.16
CA SER A 35 9.76 0.18 0.12
C SER A 35 9.28 1.27 1.08
N GLY A 36 9.02 0.91 2.33
CA GLY A 36 8.68 1.88 3.36
C GLY A 36 8.25 1.23 4.65
N GLU A 37 7.87 2.05 5.61
CA GLU A 37 7.28 1.61 6.86
C GLU A 37 5.92 2.28 7.07
N VAL A 38 5.00 1.51 7.65
CA VAL A 38 3.71 2.00 8.11
C VAL A 38 3.72 1.97 9.64
N LYS A 39 3.44 3.12 10.25
CA LYS A 39 3.28 3.23 11.71
C LYS A 39 1.88 2.75 12.09
N LEU A 40 1.80 2.00 13.19
CA LEU A 40 0.58 1.45 13.76
C LEU A 40 0.30 2.15 15.11
N PRO A 41 -0.46 3.26 15.15
CA PRO A 41 -0.59 4.10 16.34
C PRO A 41 -1.11 3.38 17.58
N TRP A 42 -1.93 2.35 17.38
CA TRP A 42 -2.61 1.63 18.47
C TRP A 42 -1.72 0.66 19.25
N ASN A 43 -0.54 0.30 18.73
CA ASN A 43 0.39 -0.59 19.43
C ASN A 43 1.85 -0.11 19.37
N GLY A 44 2.10 1.09 18.82
CA GLY A 44 3.44 1.67 18.67
C GLY A 44 4.34 0.95 17.67
N ALA A 45 3.87 -0.13 17.03
CA ALA A 45 4.68 -0.92 16.12
C ALA A 45 4.84 -0.23 14.77
N ARG A 46 5.89 -0.61 14.05
CA ARG A 46 6.10 -0.26 12.64
C ARG A 46 6.10 -1.52 11.82
N ARG A 47 5.49 -1.45 10.63
CA ARG A 47 5.42 -2.57 9.70
C ARG A 47 6.05 -2.19 8.38
N SER A 48 7.12 -2.88 8.03
CA SER A 48 7.77 -2.71 6.73
C SER A 48 6.83 -3.18 5.61
N ILE A 49 6.80 -2.41 4.54
CA ILE A 49 6.08 -2.70 3.30
C ILE A 49 7.08 -2.68 2.13
N GLY A 50 6.79 -3.46 1.10
CA GLY A 50 7.67 -3.61 -0.06
C GLY A 50 8.06 -5.05 -0.35
N GLY A 51 8.64 -5.28 -1.53
CA GLY A 51 9.11 -6.61 -1.98
C GLY A 51 8.01 -7.65 -2.20
N ARG A 52 6.73 -7.29 -2.01
CA ARG A 52 5.58 -8.21 -2.09
C ARG A 52 4.52 -7.65 -3.03
N GLY A 53 3.78 -8.55 -3.68
CA GLY A 53 2.66 -8.18 -4.55
C GLY A 53 1.40 -7.71 -3.81
N THR A 54 1.39 -7.83 -2.49
CA THR A 54 0.29 -7.38 -1.65
C THR A 54 0.83 -6.82 -0.34
N ILE A 55 0.14 -5.81 0.18
CA ILE A 55 0.32 -5.27 1.52
C ILE A 55 -0.83 -5.80 2.35
N LYS A 56 -0.49 -6.51 3.42
CA LYS A 56 -1.45 -7.04 4.41
C LYS A 56 -1.06 -6.51 5.78
N ILE A 57 -1.96 -5.78 6.43
CA ILE A 57 -1.76 -5.22 7.76
C ILE A 57 -2.97 -5.60 8.62
N ALA A 58 -2.75 -6.46 9.61
CA ALA A 58 -3.78 -6.79 10.57
C ALA A 58 -4.11 -5.55 11.42
N LEU A 59 -5.39 -5.19 11.49
CA LEU A 59 -5.83 -4.01 12.25
C LEU A 59 -5.96 -4.31 13.74
N GLY A 60 -5.81 -5.56 14.18
CA GLY A 60 -5.73 -5.92 15.60
C GLY A 60 -7.01 -5.63 16.40
N THR A 61 -8.17 -5.70 15.75
CA THR A 61 -9.48 -5.47 16.37
C THR A 61 -10.54 -6.33 15.67
N ARG A 62 -11.57 -6.73 16.43
CA ARG A 62 -12.81 -7.36 15.95
C ARG A 62 -13.99 -6.38 15.85
N ASP A 63 -13.81 -5.14 16.29
CA ASP A 63 -14.82 -4.08 16.18
C ASP A 63 -14.66 -3.33 14.85
N LEU A 64 -15.75 -3.23 14.08
CA LEU A 64 -15.76 -2.60 12.75
C LEU A 64 -15.48 -1.09 12.81
N GLN A 65 -15.99 -0.38 13.83
CA GLN A 65 -15.80 1.07 13.94
C GLN A 65 -14.34 1.40 14.25
N LEU A 66 -13.72 0.64 15.15
CA LEU A 66 -12.30 0.74 15.45
C LEU A 66 -11.45 0.30 14.27
N ALA A 67 -11.86 -0.73 13.53
CA ALA A 67 -11.19 -1.14 12.30
C ALA A 67 -11.19 0.00 11.26
N ARG A 68 -12.32 0.69 11.07
CA ARG A 68 -12.40 1.87 10.19
C ARG A 68 -11.47 3.00 10.64
N LYS A 69 -11.40 3.28 11.93
CA LYS A 69 -10.44 4.27 12.48
C LYS A 69 -9.00 3.89 12.18
N ARG A 70 -8.61 2.64 12.49
CA ARG A 70 -7.25 2.14 12.21
C ARG A 70 -6.93 2.06 10.72
N TRP A 71 -7.95 1.83 9.88
CA TRP A 71 -7.83 1.90 8.42
C TRP A 71 -7.51 3.33 7.96
N LEU A 72 -8.17 4.36 8.54
CA LEU A 72 -7.88 5.77 8.24
C LEU A 72 -6.45 6.17 8.61
N ASP A 73 -5.85 5.54 9.63
CA ASP A 73 -4.45 5.77 9.98
C ASP A 73 -3.48 5.13 8.96
N VAL A 74 -3.80 3.92 8.49
CA VAL A 74 -2.91 3.11 7.64
C VAL A 74 -3.00 3.48 6.16
N HIS A 75 -4.22 3.75 5.66
CA HIS A 75 -4.46 3.90 4.23
C HIS A 75 -3.66 5.06 3.59
N PRO A 76 -3.63 6.28 4.16
CA PRO A 76 -2.86 7.38 3.60
C PRO A 76 -1.35 7.11 3.59
N GLN A 77 -0.83 6.45 4.63
CA GLN A 77 0.59 6.08 4.71
C GLN A 77 0.95 5.10 3.59
N VAL A 78 0.13 4.06 3.37
CA VAL A 78 0.36 3.07 2.33
C VAL A 78 0.29 3.70 0.93
N GLU A 79 -0.75 4.50 0.65
CA GLU A 79 -0.88 5.12 -0.67
C GLU A 79 0.22 6.14 -0.95
N GLY A 80 0.70 6.88 0.07
CA GLY A 80 1.86 7.76 -0.08
C GLY A 80 3.13 7.00 -0.50
N HIS A 81 3.37 5.80 0.04
CA HIS A 81 4.49 4.95 -0.39
C HIS A 81 4.31 4.41 -1.81
N VAL A 82 3.08 4.04 -2.18
CA VAL A 82 2.73 3.54 -3.53
C VAL A 82 2.88 4.65 -4.57
N GLU A 83 2.44 5.87 -4.25
CA GLU A 83 2.61 7.06 -5.08
C GLU A 83 4.09 7.39 -5.28
N ALA A 84 4.87 7.45 -4.20
CA ALA A 84 6.31 7.68 -4.27
C ALA A 84 7.05 6.60 -5.10
N ALA A 85 6.64 5.33 -5.00
CA ALA A 85 7.17 4.25 -5.83
C ALA A 85 6.77 4.41 -7.31
N THR A 86 5.55 4.88 -7.57
CA THR A 86 5.04 5.15 -8.92
C THR A 86 5.84 6.27 -9.59
N LEU A 87 6.06 7.39 -8.87
CA LEU A 87 6.85 8.51 -9.36
C LEU A 87 8.29 8.09 -9.68
N ARG A 88 8.93 7.30 -8.80
CA ARG A 88 10.27 6.74 -9.05
C ARG A 88 10.32 5.89 -10.33
N THR A 89 9.32 5.03 -10.53
CA THR A 89 9.23 4.20 -11.74
C THR A 89 9.09 5.04 -13.01
N MET A 90 8.31 6.13 -12.96
CA MET A 90 8.14 7.04 -14.10
C MET A 90 9.41 7.83 -14.42
N GLN A 91 10.20 8.20 -13.40
CA GLN A 91 11.49 8.88 -13.60
C GLN A 91 12.51 7.94 -14.25
N THR A 92 12.59 6.68 -13.82
CA THR A 92 13.48 5.69 -14.44
C THR A 92 13.07 5.33 -15.87
N ALA A 93 11.77 5.43 -16.20
CA ALA A 93 11.25 5.09 -17.53
C ALA A 93 11.44 6.22 -18.58
N ARG A 94 11.93 7.41 -18.21
CA ARG A 94 12.28 8.43 -19.20
C ARG A 94 13.58 8.01 -19.89
N PRO A 95 13.60 7.73 -21.21
CA PRO A 95 14.85 7.53 -21.91
C PRO A 95 15.63 8.85 -21.82
N ILE A 96 16.85 8.77 -21.30
CA ILE A 96 17.86 9.79 -21.55
C ILE A 96 18.04 9.78 -23.07
N ALA A 97 17.37 10.69 -23.77
CA ALA A 97 17.72 11.00 -25.15
C ALA A 97 19.12 11.61 -25.08
N VAL A 98 20.12 10.73 -25.15
CA VAL A 98 21.52 11.12 -25.33
C VAL A 98 21.56 11.86 -26.65
N ARG A 99 21.70 13.17 -26.52
CA ARG A 99 22.12 14.16 -27.48
C ARG A 99 23.07 13.53 -28.51
N ALA A 100 22.52 13.11 -29.65
CA ALA A 100 23.32 12.76 -30.81
C ALA A 100 23.97 14.05 -31.30
N VAL A 101 25.27 14.13 -31.09
CA VAL A 101 26.17 15.09 -31.71
C VAL A 101 26.16 14.78 -33.20
N SER A 102 25.73 15.72 -34.03
CA SER A 102 26.09 15.73 -35.45
C SER A 102 26.98 16.94 -35.65
N GLY A 103 28.25 16.65 -35.95
CA GLY A 103 29.15 17.59 -36.62
C GLY A 103 28.88 17.67 -38.11
#